data_AF-A0A378NDT0-F1
#
_entry.id   AF-A0A378NDT0-F1
#
_cell.length_a   1.000
_cell.length_b   1.000
_cell.length_c   1.000
_cell.angle_alpha   90.00
_cell.angle_beta   90.00
_cell.angle_gamma   90.00
#
_symmetry.space_group_name_H-M   'P 1'
#
loop_
_entity.id
_entity.type
_entity.pdbx_description
1 polymer ?
#
loop_
_entity_poly.entity_id
_entity_poly.type
_entity_poly.pdbx_seq_one_letter_code
_entity_poly.pdbx_strand_id
1 'polypeptide(L)'
;MFHTSFRSKIYKNWLFDVLYKISEHPSIKGSYNLKDDVYLTILEEIADKHYKKNKSDAPNFFENGQSTPHYIFNYLDYLLWKNWDKYLDKKENIFIEKNQFRFSLSRTSIEHYLAQNRTSDSIVHNFGNLCLISPHQNSALSDYETTTKRSFYEGASKRFDCMSLKQAIMLSKENWTEKDIEEHCEDMKKLLDTKPSQNK
;
A
#
# COMPACT_ATOMS: atom_id res chain seq x y z
N MET A 1 3.29 -16.14 -19.58
CA MET A 1 2.05 -16.12 -20.39
C MET A 1 1.15 -15.03 -19.81
N PHE A 2 1.01 -13.89 -20.51
CA PHE A 2 0.15 -12.78 -20.07
C PHE A 2 -1.31 -13.12 -20.41
N HIS A 3 -2.03 -13.69 -19.45
CA HIS A 3 -3.46 -13.94 -19.56
C HIS A 3 -4.24 -12.73 -19.05
N THR A 4 -4.82 -11.95 -19.96
CA THR A 4 -5.73 -10.85 -19.63
C THR A 4 -7.18 -11.31 -19.81
N SER A 5 -7.78 -11.88 -18.77
CA SER A 5 -9.23 -12.10 -18.72
C SER A 5 -9.85 -11.21 -17.65
N PHE A 6 -10.01 -9.91 -17.88
CA PHE A 6 -10.48 -9.01 -16.80
C PHE A 6 -11.57 -8.01 -17.23
N ARG A 7 -12.61 -7.92 -16.39
CA ARG A 7 -13.96 -7.42 -16.70
C ARG A 7 -14.25 -5.93 -16.44
N SER A 8 -13.31 -5.12 -15.91
CA SER A 8 -13.60 -3.70 -15.58
C SER A 8 -12.80 -2.68 -16.40
N LYS A 9 -13.41 -1.51 -16.69
CA LYS A 9 -12.84 -0.44 -17.54
C LYS A 9 -11.58 0.21 -16.98
N ILE A 10 -11.42 0.28 -15.65
CA ILE A 10 -10.33 1.01 -14.99
C ILE A 10 -8.95 0.42 -15.32
N TYR A 11 -8.82 -0.92 -15.40
CA TYR A 11 -7.54 -1.57 -15.72
C TYR A 11 -7.10 -1.42 -17.18
N LYS A 12 -8.02 -1.06 -18.08
CA LYS A 12 -7.65 -0.72 -19.47
C LYS A 12 -6.82 0.55 -19.50
N ASN A 13 -7.07 1.51 -18.61
CA ASN A 13 -6.34 2.76 -18.58
C ASN A 13 -4.89 2.57 -18.11
N TRP A 14 -4.65 1.73 -17.10
CA TRP A 14 -3.27 1.49 -16.62
C TRP A 14 -2.40 0.83 -17.69
N LEU A 15 -2.85 -0.29 -18.27
CA LEU A 15 -2.08 -0.97 -19.31
C LEU A 15 -1.92 -0.07 -20.55
N PHE A 16 -2.96 0.67 -20.92
CA PHE A 16 -2.89 1.63 -22.00
C PHE A 16 -1.86 2.73 -21.73
N ASP A 17 -1.88 3.35 -20.55
CA ASP A 17 -0.93 4.41 -20.16
C ASP A 17 0.51 3.90 -20.20
N VAL A 18 0.73 2.66 -19.73
CA VAL A 18 2.05 2.00 -19.78
C VAL A 18 2.48 1.77 -21.22
N LEU A 19 1.64 1.14 -22.05
CA LEU A 19 1.96 0.87 -23.45
C LEU A 19 2.16 2.15 -24.26
N TYR A 20 1.36 3.18 -24.01
CA TYR A 20 1.47 4.48 -24.65
C TYR A 20 2.79 5.17 -24.28
N LYS A 21 3.15 5.20 -22.99
CA LYS A 21 4.43 5.78 -22.56
C LYS A 21 5.64 5.04 -23.12
N ILE A 22 5.54 3.72 -23.19
CA ILE A 22 6.56 2.86 -23.80
C ILE A 22 6.68 3.13 -25.30
N SER A 23 5.57 3.18 -26.06
CA SER A 23 5.59 3.40 -27.51
C SER A 23 6.17 4.77 -27.89
N GLU A 24 5.94 5.78 -27.05
CA GLU A 24 6.49 7.12 -27.26
C GLU A 24 7.97 7.25 -26.84
N HIS A 25 8.52 6.26 -26.12
CA HIS A 25 9.87 6.36 -25.57
C HIS A 25 10.95 6.23 -26.68
N PRO A 26 11.94 7.14 -26.77
CA PRO A 26 12.94 7.13 -27.83
C PRO A 26 13.72 5.81 -27.96
N SER A 27 13.99 5.13 -26.84
CA SER A 27 14.73 3.86 -26.83
C SER A 27 14.04 2.72 -27.60
N ILE A 28 12.72 2.81 -27.83
CA ILE A 28 11.96 1.77 -28.53
C ILE A 28 11.89 2.05 -30.04
N LYS A 29 12.17 3.29 -30.48
CA LYS A 29 12.22 3.64 -31.90
C LYS A 29 13.42 2.94 -32.58
N GLY A 30 13.16 1.82 -33.24
CA GLY A 30 14.10 1.11 -34.11
C GLY A 30 14.87 -0.05 -33.49
N SER A 31 14.89 -0.21 -32.15
CA SER A 31 15.65 -1.29 -31.50
C SER A 31 14.86 -2.13 -30.49
N TYR A 32 13.64 -1.71 -30.12
CA TYR A 32 12.81 -2.34 -29.07
C TYR A 32 13.56 -2.61 -27.75
N ASN A 33 14.63 -1.85 -27.48
CA ASN A 33 15.51 -2.08 -26.35
C ASN A 33 15.25 -1.05 -25.25
N LEU A 34 14.32 -1.38 -24.35
CA LEU A 34 14.03 -0.57 -23.17
C LEU A 34 14.85 -1.11 -21.98
N LYS A 35 15.67 -0.25 -21.37
CA LYS A 35 16.40 -0.62 -20.16
C LYS A 35 15.44 -0.75 -18.97
N ASP A 36 15.76 -1.64 -18.05
CA ASP A 36 14.94 -1.91 -16.85
C ASP A 36 14.72 -0.66 -15.98
N ASP A 37 15.75 0.17 -15.79
CA ASP A 37 15.68 1.40 -15.01
C ASP A 37 14.74 2.44 -15.63
N VAL A 38 14.73 2.50 -16.97
CA VAL A 38 13.81 3.36 -17.73
C VAL A 38 12.38 2.84 -17.60
N TYR A 39 12.17 1.53 -17.73
CA TYR A 39 10.84 0.94 -17.56
C TYR A 39 10.29 1.20 -16.15
N LEU A 40 11.10 1.01 -15.11
CA LEU A 40 10.73 1.31 -13.73
C LEU A 40 10.36 2.79 -13.56
N THR A 41 11.15 3.71 -14.12
CA THR A 41 10.85 5.16 -14.08
C THR A 41 9.49 5.46 -14.72
N ILE A 42 9.18 4.85 -15.87
CA ILE A 42 7.87 5.02 -16.54
C ILE A 42 6.73 4.54 -15.63
N LEU A 43 6.87 3.35 -15.02
CA LEU A 43 5.84 2.82 -14.11
C LEU A 43 5.62 3.73 -12.90
N GLU A 44 6.70 4.25 -12.33
CA GLU A 44 6.65 5.19 -11.21
C GLU A 44 5.97 6.51 -11.57
N GLU A 45 6.28 7.08 -12.74
CA GLU A 45 5.61 8.30 -13.23
C GLU A 45 4.10 8.09 -13.43
N ILE A 46 3.70 6.94 -13.97
CA ILE A 46 2.29 6.61 -14.17
C ILE A 46 1.59 6.43 -12.81
N ALA A 47 2.23 5.74 -11.86
CA ALA A 47 1.70 5.58 -10.50
C ALA A 47 1.49 6.92 -9.80
N ASP A 48 2.49 7.80 -9.83
CA ASP A 48 2.44 9.15 -9.26
C ASP A 48 1.36 10.01 -9.92
N LYS A 49 1.26 9.98 -11.26
CA LYS A 49 0.20 10.68 -12.00
C LYS A 49 -1.18 10.19 -11.59
N HIS A 50 -1.36 8.88 -11.48
CA HIS A 50 -2.62 8.28 -11.06
C HIS A 50 -2.98 8.68 -9.62
N TYR A 51 -2.02 8.61 -8.69
CA TYR A 51 -2.19 9.08 -7.32
C TYR A 51 -2.64 10.54 -7.26
N LYS A 52 -1.91 11.45 -7.92
CA LYS A 52 -2.21 12.89 -7.93
C LYS A 52 -3.60 13.19 -8.47
N LYS A 53 -3.99 12.52 -9.57
CA LYS A 53 -5.33 12.66 -10.14
C LYS A 53 -6.42 12.19 -9.18
N ASN A 54 -6.27 11.02 -8.57
CA ASN A 54 -7.29 10.53 -7.64
C ASN A 54 -7.37 11.38 -6.36
N LYS A 55 -6.23 11.89 -5.87
CA LYS A 55 -6.18 12.81 -4.74
C LYS A 55 -6.85 14.16 -5.08
N SER A 56 -6.69 14.69 -6.30
CA SER A 56 -7.37 15.91 -6.72
C SER A 56 -8.88 15.72 -6.90
N ASP A 57 -9.29 14.55 -7.38
CA ASP A 57 -10.69 14.24 -7.67
C ASP A 57 -11.50 13.90 -6.40
N ALA A 58 -10.84 13.64 -5.26
CA ALA A 58 -11.46 13.25 -4.00
C ALA A 58 -10.92 14.06 -2.81
N PRO A 59 -11.62 15.11 -2.32
CA PRO A 59 -11.14 15.96 -1.23
C PRO A 59 -10.87 15.19 0.08
N ASN A 60 -11.60 14.10 0.33
CA ASN A 60 -11.44 13.24 1.51
C ASN A 60 -10.71 11.94 1.16
N PHE A 61 -9.75 11.98 0.23
CA PHE A 61 -9.07 10.78 -0.31
C PHE A 61 -8.55 9.83 0.78
N PHE A 62 -8.09 10.38 1.91
CA PHE A 62 -7.51 9.64 3.03
C PHE A 62 -8.49 9.30 4.17
N GLU A 63 -9.78 9.59 4.01
CA GLU A 63 -10.82 9.37 5.04
C GLU A 63 -11.96 8.50 4.49
N ASN A 64 -11.67 7.71 3.46
CA ASN A 64 -12.67 6.95 2.70
C ASN A 64 -12.95 5.55 3.25
N GLY A 65 -12.28 5.11 4.32
CA GLY A 65 -12.52 3.79 4.93
C GLY A 65 -12.46 2.66 3.90
N GLN A 66 -13.53 1.87 3.80
CA GLN A 66 -13.64 0.74 2.85
C GLN A 66 -13.71 1.18 1.38
N SER A 67 -14.00 2.45 1.10
CA SER A 67 -14.02 3.00 -0.25
C SER A 67 -12.62 3.46 -0.73
N THR A 68 -11.59 3.37 0.13
CA THR A 68 -10.22 3.69 -0.24
C THR A 68 -9.75 2.80 -1.40
N PRO A 69 -9.28 3.34 -2.53
CA PRO A 69 -8.90 2.52 -3.67
C PRO A 69 -7.74 1.56 -3.36
N HIS A 70 -7.90 0.26 -3.60
CA HIS A 70 -6.86 -0.74 -3.25
C HIS A 70 -5.47 -0.46 -3.85
N TYR A 71 -5.40 0.18 -5.03
CA TYR A 71 -4.13 0.49 -5.67
C TYR A 71 -3.25 1.39 -4.80
N ILE A 72 -3.83 2.27 -3.95
CA ILE A 72 -3.03 3.20 -3.14
C ILE A 72 -2.22 2.47 -2.08
N PHE A 73 -2.76 1.40 -1.50
CA PHE A 73 -2.03 0.55 -0.56
C PHE A 73 -0.88 -0.18 -1.24
N ASN A 74 -1.10 -0.68 -2.47
CA ASN A 74 -0.04 -1.34 -3.24
C ASN A 74 1.06 -0.33 -3.65
N TYR A 75 0.67 0.87 -4.07
CA TYR A 75 1.63 1.92 -4.40
C TYR A 75 2.43 2.37 -3.16
N LEU A 76 1.76 2.54 -2.02
CA LEU A 76 2.42 2.84 -0.76
C LEU A 76 3.39 1.73 -0.35
N ASP A 77 2.98 0.46 -0.38
CA ASP A 77 3.87 -0.67 -0.07
C ASP A 77 5.09 -0.71 -1.02
N TYR A 78 4.93 -0.34 -2.29
CA TYR A 78 6.06 -0.18 -3.22
C TYR A 78 7.03 0.91 -2.74
N LEU A 79 6.52 2.09 -2.37
CA LEU A 79 7.35 3.19 -1.88
C LEU A 79 8.04 2.83 -0.55
N LEU A 80 7.35 2.13 0.35
CA LEU A 80 7.92 1.61 1.59
C LEU A 80 9.04 0.61 1.32
N TRP A 81 8.84 -0.31 0.36
CA TRP A 81 9.86 -1.27 -0.04
C TRP A 81 11.10 -0.61 -0.67
N LYS A 82 10.88 0.39 -1.54
CA LYS A 82 11.96 1.17 -2.17
C LYS A 82 12.77 1.94 -1.11
N ASN A 83 12.10 2.46 -0.08
CA ASN A 83 12.70 3.23 1.01
C ASN A 83 12.85 2.41 2.30
N TRP A 84 13.10 1.10 2.18
CA TRP A 84 13.07 0.16 3.30
C TRP A 84 13.84 0.64 4.54
N ASP A 85 15.10 1.05 4.35
CA ASP A 85 16.00 1.38 5.46
C ASP A 85 15.54 2.60 6.25
N LYS A 86 14.65 3.43 5.68
CA LYS A 86 14.09 4.62 6.32
C LYS A 86 12.80 4.32 7.09
N TYR A 87 11.97 3.39 6.62
CA TYR A 87 10.61 3.19 7.14
C TYR A 87 10.39 1.84 7.85
N LEU A 88 11.28 0.88 7.63
CA LEU A 88 11.15 -0.51 8.09
C LEU A 88 12.46 -1.01 8.67
N ASP A 89 13.15 -0.16 9.44
CA ASP A 89 14.38 -0.54 10.14
C ASP A 89 14.18 -1.87 10.87
N LYS A 90 15.15 -2.77 10.72
CA LYS A 90 15.05 -4.15 11.18
C LYS A 90 14.88 -4.27 12.69
N LYS A 91 15.29 -3.26 13.47
CA LYS A 91 15.12 -3.26 14.92
C LYS A 91 13.65 -3.10 15.35
N GLU A 92 12.87 -2.36 14.58
CA GLU A 92 11.47 -2.08 14.90
C GLU A 92 10.52 -3.02 14.17
N ASN A 93 10.83 -3.38 12.91
CA ASN A 93 10.02 -4.29 12.12
C ASN A 93 10.52 -5.75 12.21
N ILE A 94 9.84 -6.55 13.04
CA ILE A 94 10.04 -8.01 13.15
C ILE A 94 9.04 -8.82 12.32
N PHE A 95 8.07 -8.17 11.66
CA PHE A 95 6.92 -8.84 11.04
C PHE A 95 7.17 -9.27 9.61
N ILE A 96 8.12 -8.64 8.92
CA ILE A 96 8.42 -8.94 7.53
C ILE A 96 9.83 -8.53 7.11
N GLU A 97 10.54 -9.43 6.42
CA GLU A 97 11.86 -9.14 5.86
C GLU A 97 11.78 -8.62 4.41
N LYS A 98 12.72 -7.74 4.03
CA LYS A 98 12.75 -7.10 2.69
C LYS A 98 12.77 -8.10 1.54
N ASN A 99 13.53 -9.18 1.70
CA ASN A 99 13.69 -10.28 0.73
C ASN A 99 12.50 -11.27 0.73
N GLN A 100 11.63 -11.23 1.74
CA GLN A 100 10.44 -12.08 1.86
C GLN A 100 9.17 -11.38 1.39
N PHE A 101 9.11 -10.03 1.43
CA PHE A 101 7.95 -9.29 0.97
C PHE A 101 7.63 -9.56 -0.51
N ARG A 102 6.37 -9.89 -0.79
CA ARG A 102 5.84 -10.07 -2.15
C ARG A 102 4.50 -9.38 -2.27
N PHE A 103 4.27 -8.73 -3.40
CA PHE A 103 2.93 -8.28 -3.77
C PHE A 103 2.03 -9.51 -3.97
N SER A 104 0.92 -9.55 -3.24
CA SER A 104 -0.07 -10.62 -3.36
C SER A 104 -1.39 -10.08 -3.89
N LEU A 105 -1.95 -10.80 -4.86
CA LEU A 105 -3.29 -10.57 -5.41
C LEU A 105 -4.41 -10.97 -4.43
N SER A 106 -4.09 -11.70 -3.36
CA SER A 106 -5.06 -12.05 -2.32
C SER A 106 -5.45 -10.87 -1.42
N ARG A 107 -4.69 -9.76 -1.47
CA ARG A 107 -4.93 -8.56 -0.67
C ARG A 107 -6.05 -7.74 -1.29
N THR A 108 -7.29 -8.05 -0.91
CA THR A 108 -8.50 -7.46 -1.48
C THR A 108 -9.49 -7.01 -0.43
N SER A 109 -9.07 -6.94 0.83
CA SER A 109 -9.92 -6.52 1.94
C SER A 109 -9.22 -5.44 2.75
N ILE A 110 -9.93 -4.34 2.99
CA ILE A 110 -9.44 -3.25 3.83
C ILE A 110 -9.79 -3.58 5.26
N GLU A 111 -8.75 -3.66 6.08
CA GLU A 111 -8.85 -3.86 7.52
C GLU A 111 -8.75 -2.53 8.26
N HIS A 112 -9.64 -2.37 9.23
CA HIS A 112 -9.62 -1.30 10.23
C HIS A 112 -8.89 -1.82 11.46
N TYR A 113 -7.63 -1.42 11.65
CA TYR A 113 -6.82 -2.02 12.71
C TYR A 113 -7.38 -1.71 14.10
N LEU A 114 -7.68 -0.44 14.39
CA LEU A 114 -8.56 -0.03 15.46
C LEU A 114 -10.02 -0.14 15.00
N ALA A 115 -10.81 -0.94 15.72
CA ALA A 115 -12.19 -1.26 15.36
C ALA A 115 -13.16 -0.06 15.51
N GLN A 116 -14.26 -0.09 14.75
CA GLN A 116 -15.27 0.97 14.68
C GLN A 116 -15.91 1.33 16.03
N ASN A 117 -16.20 0.33 16.85
CA ASN A 117 -16.83 0.51 18.15
C ASN A 117 -15.95 1.20 19.22
N ARG A 118 -14.72 1.60 18.86
CA ARG A 118 -13.69 2.08 19.81
C ARG A 118 -13.25 3.52 19.57
N THR A 119 -13.69 4.16 18.50
CA THR A 119 -13.26 5.52 18.14
C THR A 119 -14.31 6.21 17.27
N SER A 120 -14.11 7.49 16.98
CA SER A 120 -15.00 8.29 16.14
C SER A 120 -14.89 7.92 14.66
N ASP A 121 -15.99 8.07 13.90
CA ASP A 121 -16.04 7.74 12.46
C ASP A 121 -14.92 8.40 11.64
N SER A 122 -14.54 9.64 11.99
CA SER A 122 -13.44 10.37 11.35
C SER A 122 -12.08 9.68 11.52
N ILE A 123 -11.82 9.10 12.69
CA ILE A 123 -10.56 8.41 13.00
C ILE A 123 -10.58 6.97 12.49
N VAL A 124 -11.73 6.28 12.60
CA VAL A 124 -11.89 4.92 12.06
C VAL A 124 -11.49 4.90 10.59
N HIS A 125 -12.07 5.78 9.78
CA HIS A 125 -11.93 5.76 8.33
C HIS A 125 -10.65 6.41 7.81
N ASN A 126 -9.82 6.93 8.72
CA ASN A 126 -8.54 7.54 8.41
C ASN A 126 -7.56 6.50 7.85
N PHE A 127 -6.89 6.84 6.76
CA PHE A 127 -5.93 5.98 6.06
C PHE A 127 -4.81 5.46 6.97
N GLY A 128 -4.44 6.21 8.02
CA GLY A 128 -3.55 5.76 9.07
C GLY A 128 -4.02 4.44 9.70
N ASN A 129 -5.33 4.28 9.93
CA ASN A 129 -5.92 3.10 10.55
C ASN A 129 -6.18 1.93 9.58
N LEU A 130 -5.98 2.15 8.28
CA LEU A 130 -6.34 1.17 7.24
C LEU A 130 -5.13 0.37 6.77
N CYS A 131 -5.31 -0.91 6.47
CA CYS A 131 -4.34 -1.68 5.69
C CYS A 131 -5.04 -2.65 4.74
N LEU A 132 -4.38 -3.01 3.63
CA LEU A 132 -4.92 -3.94 2.65
C LEU A 132 -4.37 -5.35 2.90
N ILE A 133 -5.26 -6.26 3.30
CA ILE A 133 -4.93 -7.64 3.66
C ILE A 133 -5.85 -8.62 2.95
N SER A 134 -5.67 -9.91 3.19
CA SER A 134 -6.58 -10.91 2.64
C SER A 134 -7.94 -10.92 3.36
N PRO A 135 -9.04 -11.26 2.67
CA PRO A 135 -10.34 -11.43 3.33
C PRO A 135 -10.31 -12.43 4.49
N HIS A 136 -9.48 -13.49 4.39
CA HIS A 136 -9.30 -14.47 5.46
C HIS A 136 -8.69 -13.86 6.72
N GLN A 137 -7.62 -13.05 6.57
CA GLN A 137 -7.02 -12.35 7.70
C GLN A 137 -8.01 -11.34 8.30
N ASN A 138 -8.68 -10.53 7.46
CA ASN A 138 -9.67 -9.55 7.94
C ASN A 138 -10.79 -10.22 8.76
N SER A 139 -11.38 -11.29 8.21
CA SER A 139 -12.41 -12.05 8.91
C SER A 139 -11.95 -12.62 10.25
N ALA A 140 -10.67 -13.01 10.37
CA ALA A 140 -10.13 -13.54 11.62
C ALA A 140 -9.77 -12.45 12.64
N LEU A 141 -9.41 -11.25 12.19
CA LEU A 141 -9.10 -10.10 13.04
C LEU A 141 -10.36 -9.45 13.62
N SER A 142 -11.47 -9.40 12.87
CA SER A 142 -12.77 -8.96 13.36
C SER A 142 -12.69 -7.64 14.18
N ASP A 143 -13.41 -7.54 15.30
CA ASP A 143 -13.42 -6.40 16.22
C ASP A 143 -12.49 -6.58 17.44
N TYR A 144 -11.54 -7.52 17.36
CA TYR A 144 -10.55 -7.74 18.42
C TYR A 144 -9.73 -6.47 18.72
N GLU A 145 -9.23 -6.37 19.95
CA GLU A 145 -8.28 -5.32 20.34
C GLU A 145 -7.01 -5.37 19.49
N THR A 146 -6.36 -4.22 19.29
CA THR A 146 -5.11 -4.11 18.51
C THR A 146 -4.01 -5.01 19.06
N THR A 147 -3.92 -5.19 20.38
CA THR A 147 -3.00 -6.12 21.04
C THR A 147 -3.30 -7.59 20.70
N THR A 148 -4.58 -7.96 20.65
CA THR A 148 -5.02 -9.31 20.26
C THR A 148 -4.76 -9.54 18.77
N LYS A 149 -5.08 -8.56 17.92
CA LYS A 149 -4.78 -8.57 16.48
C LYS A 149 -3.29 -8.75 16.23
N ARG A 150 -2.44 -8.03 16.97
CA ARG A 150 -0.97 -8.15 16.90
C ARG A 150 -0.48 -9.56 17.24
N SER A 151 -1.05 -10.20 18.27
CA SER A 151 -0.70 -11.56 18.68
C SER A 151 -0.94 -12.63 17.60
N PHE A 152 -1.76 -12.35 16.58
CA PHE A 152 -1.94 -13.28 15.45
C PHE A 152 -0.79 -13.24 14.44
N TYR A 153 0.14 -12.30 14.56
CA TYR A 153 1.31 -12.16 13.68
C TYR A 153 2.64 -12.52 14.35
N GLU A 154 2.66 -12.69 15.68
CA GLU A 154 3.87 -13.00 16.43
C GLU A 154 3.63 -13.94 17.63
N GLY A 155 4.71 -14.53 18.15
CA GLY A 155 4.68 -15.36 19.35
C GLY A 155 3.92 -16.67 19.20
N ALA A 156 3.53 -17.26 20.33
CA ALA A 156 2.88 -18.59 20.39
C ALA A 156 1.48 -18.62 19.75
N SER A 157 0.82 -17.46 19.67
CA SER A 157 -0.52 -17.31 19.09
C SER A 157 -0.51 -16.96 17.60
N LYS A 158 0.67 -16.94 16.95
CA LYS A 158 0.80 -16.59 15.53
C LYS A 158 -0.06 -17.50 14.66
N ARG A 159 -0.89 -16.87 13.83
CA ARG A 159 -1.77 -17.50 12.83
C ARG A 159 -1.43 -17.09 11.41
N PHE A 160 -0.83 -15.91 11.24
CA PHE A 160 -0.64 -15.28 9.94
C PHE A 160 0.77 -14.73 9.77
N ASP A 161 1.22 -14.70 8.52
CA ASP A 161 2.34 -13.87 8.11
C ASP A 161 1.84 -12.48 7.71
N CYS A 162 2.65 -11.45 7.98
CA CYS A 162 2.32 -10.09 7.57
C CYS A 162 2.42 -9.97 6.04
N MET A 163 1.38 -9.43 5.40
CA MET A 163 1.29 -9.36 3.94
C MET A 163 1.38 -7.92 3.41
N SER A 164 1.35 -6.90 4.28
CA SER A 164 1.41 -5.49 3.91
C SER A 164 2.51 -4.79 4.71
N LEU A 165 3.32 -3.97 4.04
CA LEU A 165 4.37 -3.21 4.71
C LEU A 165 3.78 -2.10 5.57
N LYS A 166 2.70 -1.47 5.09
CA LYS A 166 1.92 -0.54 5.92
C LYS A 166 1.46 -1.23 7.22
N GLN A 167 0.91 -2.44 7.12
CA GLN A 167 0.48 -3.20 8.31
C GLN A 167 1.66 -3.53 9.23
N ALA A 168 2.83 -3.88 8.69
CA ALA A 168 4.02 -4.17 9.50
C ALA A 168 4.42 -2.97 10.37
N ILE A 169 4.35 -1.74 9.85
CA ILE A 169 4.58 -0.51 10.63
C ILE A 169 3.54 -0.39 11.75
N MET A 170 2.27 -0.68 11.45
CA MET A 170 1.19 -0.62 12.44
C MET A 170 1.39 -1.64 13.58
N LEU A 171 1.79 -2.86 13.23
CA LEU A 171 2.08 -3.94 14.18
C LEU A 171 3.33 -3.67 15.05
N SER A 172 4.27 -2.86 14.53
CA SER A 172 5.52 -2.53 15.24
C SER A 172 5.31 -1.56 16.40
N LYS A 173 4.21 -0.82 16.44
CA LYS A 173 3.84 -0.02 17.61
C LYS A 173 3.17 -0.89 18.68
N GLU A 174 3.54 -0.68 19.95
CA GLU A 174 2.90 -1.38 21.08
C GLU A 174 1.46 -0.95 21.29
N ASN A 175 1.21 0.36 21.17
CA ASN A 175 -0.11 0.96 21.26
C ASN A 175 -0.52 1.51 19.89
N TRP A 176 -1.83 1.55 19.65
CA TRP A 176 -2.38 2.12 18.43
C TRP A 176 -3.57 3.02 18.76
N THR A 177 -3.25 4.25 19.12
CA THR A 177 -4.20 5.27 19.56
C THR A 177 -4.65 6.16 18.40
N GLU A 178 -5.64 7.03 18.64
CA GLU A 178 -6.08 8.03 17.64
C GLU A 178 -4.91 8.92 17.19
N LYS A 179 -4.04 9.32 18.12
CA LYS A 179 -2.82 10.07 17.81
C LYS A 179 -1.87 9.29 16.91
N ASP A 180 -1.68 8.00 17.16
CA ASP A 180 -0.83 7.14 16.31
C ASP A 180 -1.40 7.00 14.90
N ILE A 181 -2.73 6.94 14.78
CA ILE A 181 -3.43 6.90 13.50
C ILE A 181 -3.16 8.18 12.70
N GLU A 182 -3.31 9.35 13.32
CA GLU A 182 -3.06 10.64 12.68
C GLU A 182 -1.60 10.78 12.23
N GLU A 183 -0.65 10.52 13.13
CA GLU A 183 0.79 10.57 12.84
C GLU A 183 1.15 9.63 11.69
N HIS A 184 0.68 8.38 11.74
CA HIS A 184 0.95 7.41 10.69
C HIS A 184 0.32 7.83 9.36
N CYS A 185 -0.89 8.42 9.37
CA CYS A 185 -1.52 8.95 8.17
C CYS A 185 -0.67 10.04 7.52
N GLU A 186 -0.18 11.00 8.31
CA GLU A 186 0.68 12.08 7.80
C GLU A 186 2.00 11.55 7.25
N ASP A 187 2.60 10.54 7.87
CA ASP A 187 3.83 9.95 7.35
C ASP A 187 3.61 9.20 6.03
N MET A 188 2.50 8.48 5.89
CA MET A 188 2.15 7.83 4.62
C MET A 188 1.80 8.85 3.53
N LYS A 189 1.12 9.95 3.87
CA LYS A 189 0.85 11.08 2.96
C LYS A 189 2.15 11.70 2.45
N LYS A 190 3.07 12.04 3.36
CA LYS A 190 4.40 12.59 3.02
C LYS A 190 5.14 11.65 2.06
N LEU A 191 5.12 10.35 2.31
CA LEU A 191 5.75 9.37 1.42
C LEU A 191 5.08 9.34 0.05
N LEU A 192 3.75 9.29 -0.02
CA LEU A 192 3.00 9.30 -1.29
C LEU A 192 3.22 10.59 -2.09
N ASP A 193 3.43 11.72 -1.43
CA ASP A 193 3.70 13.02 -2.05
C ASP A 193 5.16 13.20 -2.50
N THR A 194 6.08 12.30 -2.12
CA THR A 194 7.47 12.34 -2.63
C THR A 194 7.52 11.97 -4.11
N LYS A 195 8.32 12.72 -4.89
CA LYS A 195 8.55 12.39 -6.30
C LYS A 195 9.35 11.08 -6.40
N PRO A 196 8.95 10.12 -7.24
CA PRO A 196 9.64 8.84 -7.36
C PRO A 196 11.12 8.94 -7.76
N SER A 197 11.48 10.00 -8.50
CA SER A 197 12.78 10.21 -9.14
C SER A 197 13.82 10.98 -8.31
N GLN A 198 13.53 11.36 -7.06
CA GLN A 198 14.47 12.13 -6.22
C GLN A 198 15.29 11.28 -5.23
N ASN A 199 15.07 9.97 -5.15
CA ASN A 199 15.80 9.10 -4.21
C ASN A 199 16.89 8.30 -4.95
N LYS A 200 17.92 8.99 -5.43
CA LYS A 200 19.21 8.40 -5.81
C LYS A 200 20.29 8.91 -4.87
#